data_AF-A0A8S3F4S8-F1
#
_entry.id   AF-A0A8S3F4S8-F1
#
_cell.length_a   1.000
_cell.length_b   1.000
_cell.length_c   1.000
_cell.angle_alpha   90.00
_cell.angle_beta   90.00
_cell.angle_gamma   90.00
#
_symmetry.space_group_name_H-M   'P 1'
#
loop_
_entity.id
_entity.type
_entity.pdbx_description
1 polymer ?
#
loop_
_entity_poly.entity_id
_entity_poly.type
_entity_poly.pdbx_seq_one_letter_code
_entity_poly.pdbx_strand_id
1 'polypeptide(L)'
;MTVLTFSERAVVAPRDGKLCFMFKVGNNIATQLTRPAIRVIYYKLQPKATGEISPVETFDMTVHPSNTNLMLVCPLVIEHKIDQSSPLYPISPTKLYNSDGNGPDAFEIVVIIEGTMESTGDACQYRTSYKPREILWGFRFKQTRFTFEEGKINFDMNTFEEFEPVNMDRYIRNGKGPRLFAPDLSHKVNSRIKRKRKAIRTNESPVGVNS
;
A
#
# COMPACT_ATOMS: atom_id res chain seq x y z
N MET A 1 -6.56 9.69 -15.64
CA MET A 1 -6.86 9.87 -14.20
C MET A 1 -7.38 8.55 -13.67
N THR A 2 -6.77 7.98 -12.64
CA THR A 2 -7.19 6.69 -12.06
C THR A 2 -8.21 6.94 -10.95
N VAL A 3 -9.34 6.24 -11.01
CA VAL A 3 -10.45 6.35 -10.04
C VAL A 3 -10.00 5.92 -8.65
N LEU A 4 -9.39 4.73 -8.54
CA LEU A 4 -8.76 4.27 -7.32
C LEU A 4 -7.26 4.53 -7.31
N THR A 5 -6.73 4.80 -6.12
CA THR A 5 -5.30 4.89 -5.85
C THR A 5 -4.92 3.98 -4.70
N PHE A 6 -3.85 3.23 -4.89
CA PHE A 6 -3.21 2.44 -3.84
C PHE A 6 -1.98 3.18 -3.33
N SER A 7 -1.60 2.94 -2.07
CA SER A 7 -0.33 3.48 -1.56
C SER A 7 0.85 2.94 -2.34
N GLU A 8 1.83 3.80 -2.62
CA GLU A 8 3.10 3.39 -3.28
C GLU A 8 3.90 2.41 -2.42
N ARG A 9 3.68 2.43 -1.10
CA ARG A 9 4.31 1.52 -0.14
C ARG A 9 3.26 0.75 0.64
N ALA A 10 3.59 -0.46 1.02
CA ALA A 10 2.90 -1.18 2.09
C ALA A 10 3.71 -1.08 3.37
N VAL A 11 3.10 -1.38 4.50
CA VAL A 11 3.74 -1.29 5.82
C VAL A 11 3.45 -2.53 6.66
N VAL A 12 4.37 -2.87 7.56
CA VAL A 12 4.18 -3.93 8.56
C VAL A 12 4.36 -3.35 9.94
N ALA A 13 3.32 -3.36 10.74
CA ALA A 13 3.35 -2.88 12.13
C ALA A 13 2.26 -3.51 12.99
N PRO A 14 2.36 -3.39 14.32
CA PRO A 14 1.32 -3.81 15.24
C PRO A 14 0.04 -2.97 15.08
N ARG A 15 -1.10 -3.65 15.06
CA ARG A 15 -2.43 -3.06 15.18
C ARG A 15 -3.27 -3.94 16.10
N ASP A 16 -3.85 -3.33 17.13
CA ASP A 16 -4.64 -4.02 18.17
C ASP A 16 -3.91 -5.24 18.77
N GLY A 17 -2.61 -5.08 19.03
CA GLY A 17 -1.75 -6.11 19.62
C GLY A 17 -1.25 -7.18 18.65
N LYS A 18 -1.70 -7.21 17.39
CA LYS A 18 -1.28 -8.20 16.37
C LYS A 18 -0.42 -7.56 15.30
N LEU A 19 0.57 -8.28 14.79
CA LEU A 19 1.38 -7.80 13.68
C LEU A 19 0.55 -7.90 12.39
N CYS A 20 0.49 -6.81 11.61
CA CYS A 20 -0.30 -6.76 10.39
C CYS A 20 0.52 -6.23 9.22
N PHE A 21 0.31 -6.83 8.04
CA PHE A 21 0.66 -6.24 6.75
C PHE A 21 -0.47 -5.31 6.32
N MET A 22 -0.14 -4.10 5.86
CA MET A 22 -1.12 -3.06 5.58
C MET A 22 -0.77 -2.26 4.32
N PHE A 23 -1.79 -1.87 3.56
CA PHE A 23 -1.68 -0.91 2.46
C PHE A 23 -2.90 0.02 2.47
N LYS A 24 -2.79 1.18 1.83
CA LYS A 24 -3.92 2.10 1.70
C LYS A 24 -4.57 2.01 0.33
N VAL A 25 -5.87 2.22 0.30
CA VAL A 25 -6.66 2.47 -0.90
C VAL A 25 -7.45 3.76 -0.70
N GLY A 26 -7.52 4.59 -1.72
CA GLY A 26 -8.34 5.79 -1.77
C GLY A 26 -9.12 5.87 -3.08
N ASN A 27 -10.28 6.54 -3.03
CA ASN A 27 -11.05 6.91 -4.21
C ASN A 27 -10.81 8.40 -4.48
N ASN A 28 -10.34 8.73 -5.68
CA ASN A 28 -10.00 10.11 -6.07
C ASN A 28 -11.16 10.85 -6.74
N ILE A 29 -12.28 10.18 -6.99
CA ILE A 29 -13.45 10.77 -7.63
C ILE A 29 -14.68 10.66 -6.74
N ALA A 30 -15.67 11.50 -6.99
CA ALA A 30 -16.88 11.57 -6.18
C ALA A 30 -17.77 10.32 -6.31
N THR A 31 -17.69 9.58 -7.42
CA THR A 31 -18.53 8.40 -7.69
C THR A 31 -17.95 7.17 -7.01
N GLN A 32 -18.82 6.35 -6.42
CA GLN A 32 -18.39 5.14 -5.74
C GLN A 32 -18.27 3.96 -6.71
N LEU A 33 -17.51 2.94 -6.30
CA LEU A 33 -17.64 1.62 -6.89
C LEU A 33 -18.81 0.92 -6.23
N THR A 34 -19.76 0.45 -7.02
CA THR A 34 -20.82 -0.43 -6.53
C THR A 34 -20.27 -1.85 -6.40
N ARG A 35 -20.58 -2.48 -5.26
CA ARG A 35 -20.19 -3.85 -4.90
C ARG A 35 -18.68 -4.14 -5.05
N PRO A 36 -17.81 -3.33 -4.43
CA PRO A 36 -16.38 -3.54 -4.56
C PRO A 36 -15.97 -4.87 -3.89
N ALA A 37 -15.14 -5.63 -4.56
CA ALA A 37 -14.53 -6.85 -4.06
C ALA A 37 -13.02 -6.72 -4.10
N ILE A 38 -12.36 -7.00 -2.98
CA ILE A 38 -10.91 -7.01 -2.86
C ILE A 38 -10.40 -8.45 -2.77
N ARG A 39 -9.32 -8.72 -3.51
CA ARG A 39 -8.55 -9.95 -3.40
C ARG A 39 -7.08 -9.60 -3.24
N VAL A 40 -6.43 -10.21 -2.25
CA VAL A 40 -5.01 -10.02 -1.99
C VAL A 40 -4.34 -11.39 -2.06
N ILE A 41 -3.37 -11.53 -2.96
CA ILE A 41 -2.75 -12.81 -3.27
C ILE A 41 -1.25 -12.67 -3.06
N TYR A 42 -0.68 -13.53 -2.23
CA TYR A 42 0.75 -13.70 -2.12
C TYR A 42 1.23 -14.72 -3.15
N TYR A 43 2.25 -14.35 -3.92
CA TYR A 43 2.95 -15.23 -4.85
C TYR A 43 4.39 -15.43 -4.37
N LYS A 44 4.78 -16.66 -4.04
CA LYS A 44 6.19 -17.02 -3.91
C LYS A 44 6.78 -17.16 -5.31
N LEU A 45 7.83 -16.43 -5.60
CA LEU A 45 8.46 -16.41 -6.92
C LEU A 45 9.77 -17.19 -6.88
N GLN A 46 10.04 -17.95 -7.95
CA GLN A 46 11.31 -18.65 -8.12
C GLN A 46 11.87 -18.43 -9.53
N PRO A 47 13.15 -18.07 -9.66
CA PRO A 47 13.83 -18.06 -10.95
C PRO A 47 13.97 -19.48 -11.50
N LYS A 48 13.54 -19.69 -12.73
CA LYS A 48 13.80 -20.92 -13.50
C LYS A 48 15.17 -20.84 -14.17
N ALA A 49 15.71 -22.01 -14.55
CA ALA A 49 16.95 -22.11 -15.32
C ALA A 49 16.90 -21.37 -16.67
N THR A 50 15.71 -21.14 -17.22
CA THR A 50 15.46 -20.38 -18.45
C THR A 50 15.55 -18.85 -18.26
N GLY A 51 15.71 -18.37 -17.03
CA GLY A 51 15.69 -16.94 -16.68
C GLY A 51 14.27 -16.37 -16.45
N GLU A 52 13.22 -17.16 -16.66
CA GLU A 52 11.84 -16.79 -16.33
C GLU A 52 11.64 -16.82 -14.81
N ILE A 53 10.90 -15.85 -14.26
CA ILE A 53 10.43 -15.87 -12.87
C ILE A 53 8.97 -16.32 -12.89
N SER A 54 8.67 -17.41 -12.18
CA SER A 54 7.31 -17.96 -12.10
C SER A 54 6.85 -18.14 -10.66
N PRO A 55 5.54 -17.99 -10.39
CA PRO A 55 4.98 -18.32 -9.10
C PRO A 55 5.05 -19.83 -8.85
N VAL A 56 5.60 -20.22 -7.71
CA VAL A 56 5.70 -21.62 -7.27
C VAL A 56 4.75 -21.95 -6.13
N GLU A 57 4.29 -20.93 -5.41
CA GLU A 57 3.29 -21.05 -4.36
C GLU A 57 2.39 -19.82 -4.39
N THR A 58 1.10 -20.02 -4.15
CA THR A 58 0.09 -18.97 -4.12
C THR A 58 -0.73 -19.06 -2.85
N PHE A 59 -1.00 -17.93 -2.21
CA PHE A 59 -1.81 -17.88 -1.01
C PHE A 59 -2.80 -16.72 -1.08
N ASP A 60 -4.09 -17.02 -0.95
CA ASP A 60 -5.15 -16.01 -0.84
C ASP A 60 -5.18 -15.44 0.58
N MET A 61 -4.76 -14.19 0.72
CA MET A 61 -4.63 -13.51 2.00
C MET A 61 -5.98 -12.97 2.47
N THR A 62 -6.41 -13.37 3.67
CA THR A 62 -7.59 -12.78 4.31
C THR A 62 -7.31 -11.34 4.72
N VAL A 63 -8.20 -10.41 4.37
CA VAL A 63 -8.02 -8.99 4.66
C VAL A 63 -9.21 -8.35 5.37
N HIS A 64 -8.93 -7.26 6.08
CA HIS A 64 -9.90 -6.38 6.71
C HIS A 64 -9.67 -4.91 6.32
N PRO A 65 -10.72 -4.11 6.07
CA PRO A 65 -12.09 -4.53 5.78
C PRO A 65 -12.16 -5.56 4.63
N SER A 66 -13.04 -6.54 4.77
CA SER A 66 -13.31 -7.57 3.75
C SER A 66 -14.35 -7.07 2.75
N ASN A 67 -14.66 -7.87 1.72
CA ASN A 67 -15.65 -7.54 0.68
C ASN A 67 -17.02 -7.12 1.22
N THR A 68 -17.43 -7.65 2.38
CA THR A 68 -18.73 -7.29 2.99
C THR A 68 -18.77 -5.89 3.56
N ASN A 69 -17.60 -5.33 3.92
CA ASN A 69 -17.48 -4.06 4.65
C ASN A 69 -16.59 -3.05 3.90
N LEU A 70 -16.28 -3.31 2.62
CA LEU A 70 -15.42 -2.45 1.83
C LEU A 70 -16.22 -1.27 1.27
N MET A 71 -16.06 -0.10 1.90
CA MET A 71 -16.71 1.14 1.50
C MET A 71 -15.66 2.22 1.23
N LEU A 72 -15.39 2.53 -0.04
CA LEU A 72 -14.33 3.46 -0.45
C LEU A 72 -14.79 4.94 -0.40
N VAL A 73 -15.42 5.33 0.71
CA VAL A 73 -15.89 6.71 0.97
C VAL A 73 -14.75 7.60 1.47
N CYS A 74 -13.76 7.01 2.14
CA CYS A 74 -12.55 7.67 2.60
C CYS A 74 -11.32 6.80 2.31
N PRO A 75 -10.10 7.34 2.38
CA PRO A 75 -8.89 6.55 2.38
C PRO A 75 -8.92 5.47 3.46
N LEU A 76 -8.90 4.20 3.06
CA LEU A 76 -8.93 3.05 3.94
C LEU A 76 -7.56 2.38 4.02
N VAL A 77 -7.19 1.93 5.22
CA VAL A 77 -6.08 1.00 5.41
C VAL A 77 -6.63 -0.41 5.38
N ILE A 78 -6.27 -1.18 4.36
CA ILE A 78 -6.51 -2.62 4.28
C ILE A 78 -5.41 -3.33 5.06
N GLU A 79 -5.77 -4.33 5.85
CA GLU A 79 -4.84 -5.08 6.68
C GLU A 79 -5.02 -6.59 6.54
N HIS A 80 -3.90 -7.30 6.61
CA HIS A 80 -3.81 -8.74 6.76
C HIS A 80 -3.07 -9.05 8.07
N LYS A 81 -3.68 -9.85 8.94
CA LYS A 81 -3.05 -10.29 10.19
C LYS A 81 -1.97 -11.32 9.89
N ILE A 82 -0.77 -11.09 10.40
CA ILE A 82 0.36 -12.00 10.26
C ILE A 82 0.35 -12.95 11.46
N ASP A 83 -0.46 -14.01 11.36
CA ASP A 83 -0.48 -15.13 12.31
C ASP A 83 0.18 -16.38 11.70
N GLN A 84 0.13 -17.52 12.40
CA GLN A 84 0.81 -18.76 11.99
C GLN A 84 0.35 -19.30 10.64
N SER A 85 -0.85 -18.92 10.17
CA SER A 85 -1.37 -19.32 8.86
C SER A 85 -0.93 -18.40 7.73
N SER A 86 -0.39 -17.22 8.06
CA SER A 86 0.04 -16.22 7.08
C SER A 86 1.33 -16.63 6.37
N PRO A 87 1.43 -16.45 5.03
CA PRO A 87 2.67 -16.67 4.30
C PRO A 87 3.79 -15.70 4.72
N LEU A 88 3.44 -14.61 5.41
CA LEU A 88 4.39 -13.62 5.93
C LEU A 88 4.91 -13.96 7.33
N TYR A 89 4.34 -14.96 8.01
CA TYR A 89 4.76 -15.36 9.36
C TYR A 89 6.25 -15.72 9.50
N PRO A 90 6.88 -16.45 8.55
CA PRO A 90 8.30 -16.78 8.65
C PRO A 90 9.23 -15.63 8.22
N ILE A 91 8.69 -14.51 7.73
CA ILE A 91 9.49 -13.41 7.17
C ILE A 91 9.96 -12.49 8.28
N SER A 92 11.28 -12.44 8.46
CA SER A 92 11.93 -11.46 9.34
C SER A 92 12.20 -10.16 8.59
N PRO A 93 12.38 -9.02 9.28
CA PRO A 93 12.61 -7.75 8.59
C PRO A 93 13.97 -7.74 7.88
N THR A 94 14.99 -8.44 8.42
CA THR A 94 16.28 -8.63 7.74
C THR A 94 16.10 -9.33 6.39
N LYS A 95 15.28 -10.40 6.34
CA LYS A 95 14.97 -11.09 5.08
C LYS A 95 14.21 -10.19 4.12
N LEU A 96 13.24 -9.42 4.63
CA LEU A 96 12.46 -8.49 3.84
C LEU A 96 13.33 -7.43 3.16
N TYR A 97 14.25 -6.79 3.90
CA TYR A 97 15.11 -5.73 3.38
C TYR A 97 16.24 -6.23 2.48
N ASN A 98 16.77 -7.43 2.75
CA ASN A 98 17.84 -8.01 1.96
C ASN A 98 17.32 -8.71 0.69
N SER A 99 16.00 -8.96 0.60
CA SER A 99 15.40 -9.50 -0.62
C SER A 99 15.36 -8.43 -1.70
N ASP A 100 16.07 -8.68 -2.79
CA ASP A 100 16.01 -7.87 -4.00
C ASP A 100 14.79 -8.18 -4.89
N GLY A 101 13.98 -9.17 -4.49
CA GLY A 101 12.84 -9.66 -5.25
C GLY A 101 13.19 -10.72 -6.30
N ASN A 102 14.45 -11.13 -6.41
CA ASN A 102 14.91 -12.12 -7.40
C ASN A 102 15.61 -13.35 -6.77
N GLY A 103 15.82 -13.34 -5.45
CA GLY A 103 16.41 -14.46 -4.72
C GLY A 103 15.43 -15.62 -4.40
N PRO A 104 15.87 -16.64 -3.67
CA PRO A 104 15.02 -17.77 -3.24
C PRO A 104 13.88 -17.34 -2.30
N ASP A 105 14.00 -16.14 -1.72
CA ASP A 105 12.98 -15.49 -0.90
C ASP A 105 12.19 -14.40 -1.64
N ALA A 106 12.20 -14.44 -2.98
CA ALA A 106 11.37 -13.57 -3.79
C ALA A 106 9.88 -13.88 -3.59
N PHE A 107 9.10 -12.82 -3.41
CA PHE A 107 7.66 -12.89 -3.41
C PHE A 107 7.07 -11.59 -3.93
N GLU A 108 5.79 -11.63 -4.29
CA GLU A 108 5.03 -10.45 -4.67
C GLU A 108 3.61 -10.58 -4.12
N ILE A 109 3.12 -9.52 -3.48
CA ILE A 109 1.74 -9.46 -2.99
C ILE A 109 0.94 -8.64 -3.99
N VAL A 110 0.03 -9.27 -4.70
CA VAL A 110 -0.84 -8.64 -5.69
C VAL A 110 -2.17 -8.29 -5.03
N VAL A 111 -2.62 -7.05 -5.23
CA VAL A 111 -3.91 -6.56 -4.78
C VAL A 111 -4.77 -6.30 -6.01
N ILE A 112 -6.00 -6.82 -5.98
CA ILE A 112 -7.00 -6.64 -7.02
C ILE A 112 -8.26 -6.10 -6.35
N ILE A 113 -8.79 -5.00 -6.87
CA ILE A 113 -10.12 -4.51 -6.52
C ILE A 113 -10.97 -4.51 -7.79
N GLU A 114 -12.08 -5.21 -7.74
CA GLU A 114 -13.09 -5.27 -8.79
C GLU A 114 -14.36 -4.57 -8.33
N GLY A 115 -15.11 -3.99 -9.26
CA GLY A 115 -16.41 -3.40 -8.97
C GLY A 115 -17.07 -2.87 -10.23
N THR A 116 -18.21 -2.21 -10.05
CA THR A 116 -18.92 -1.54 -11.13
C THR A 116 -18.85 -0.03 -10.92
N MET A 117 -18.56 0.72 -11.97
CA MET A 117 -18.56 2.17 -11.92
C MET A 117 -20.00 2.67 -11.81
N GLU A 118 -20.33 3.42 -10.75
CA GLU A 118 -21.69 3.91 -10.54
C GLU A 118 -22.18 4.83 -11.69
N SER A 119 -21.30 5.63 -12.28
CA SER A 119 -21.68 6.59 -13.32
C SER A 119 -21.97 5.98 -14.69
N THR A 120 -21.32 4.86 -15.04
CA THR A 120 -21.44 4.25 -16.39
C THR A 120 -22.04 2.85 -16.37
N GLY A 121 -22.04 2.16 -15.23
CA GLY A 121 -22.43 0.76 -15.13
C GLY A 121 -21.36 -0.22 -15.62
N ASP A 122 -20.18 0.27 -16.02
CA ASP A 122 -19.11 -0.60 -16.54
C ASP A 122 -18.41 -1.36 -15.40
N ALA A 123 -18.11 -2.63 -15.66
CA ALA A 123 -17.21 -3.40 -14.79
C ALA A 123 -15.79 -2.84 -14.90
N CYS A 124 -15.11 -2.71 -13.76
CA CYS A 124 -13.76 -2.19 -13.67
C CYS A 124 -12.91 -3.02 -12.71
N GLN A 125 -11.60 -3.01 -12.97
CA GLN A 125 -10.62 -3.72 -12.16
C GLN A 125 -9.41 -2.81 -11.96
N TYR A 126 -9.00 -2.66 -10.70
CA TYR A 126 -7.82 -1.93 -10.29
C TYR A 126 -6.83 -2.90 -9.67
N ARG A 127 -5.56 -2.78 -10.03
CA ARG A 127 -4.51 -3.68 -9.57
C ARG A 127 -3.30 -2.89 -9.10
N THR A 128 -2.63 -3.43 -8.09
CA THR A 128 -1.28 -3.03 -7.69
C THR A 128 -0.55 -4.24 -7.15
N SER A 129 0.75 -4.11 -6.93
CA SER A 129 1.53 -5.14 -6.26
C SER A 129 2.60 -4.56 -5.35
N TYR A 130 3.03 -5.35 -4.38
CA TYR A 130 4.08 -5.01 -3.43
C TYR A 130 5.16 -6.08 -3.40
N LYS A 131 6.36 -5.68 -3.77
CA LYS A 131 7.59 -6.47 -3.61
C LYS A 131 8.18 -6.23 -2.22
N PRO A 132 9.09 -7.09 -1.73
CA PRO A 132 9.69 -6.97 -0.40
C PRO A 132 10.25 -5.57 -0.10
N ARG A 133 10.92 -4.97 -1.08
CA ARG A 133 11.53 -3.64 -0.98
C ARG A 133 10.53 -2.48 -0.88
N GLU A 134 9.27 -2.72 -1.22
CA GLU A 134 8.17 -1.76 -1.17
C GLU A 134 7.40 -1.83 0.16
N ILE A 135 7.76 -2.78 1.03
CA ILE A 135 7.15 -2.99 2.33
C ILE A 135 8.04 -2.37 3.42
N LEU A 136 7.47 -1.44 4.19
CA LEU A 136 8.16 -0.75 5.28
C LEU A 136 7.84 -1.44 6.61
N TRP A 137 8.82 -2.16 7.17
CA TRP A 137 8.67 -2.79 8.48
C TRP A 137 8.86 -1.79 9.62
N GLY A 138 7.99 -1.84 10.62
CA GLY A 138 8.02 -0.94 11.77
C GLY A 138 7.46 0.45 11.49
N PHE A 139 6.66 0.59 10.43
CA PHE A 139 5.97 1.83 10.10
C PHE A 139 4.46 1.60 10.10
N ARG A 140 3.71 2.64 10.46
CA ARG A 140 2.26 2.70 10.23
C ARG A 140 1.93 3.91 9.40
N PHE A 141 0.84 3.84 8.65
CA PHE A 141 0.34 5.02 7.97
C PHE A 141 -0.18 6.05 8.98
N LYS A 142 0.08 7.33 8.72
CA LYS A 142 -0.64 8.41 9.37
C LYS A 142 -2.05 8.50 8.81
N GLN A 143 -2.97 9.06 9.59
CA GLN A 143 -4.29 9.39 9.07
C GLN A 143 -4.17 10.42 7.95
N THR A 144 -4.81 10.15 6.81
CA THR A 144 -4.91 11.15 5.74
C THR A 144 -5.68 12.34 6.29
N ARG A 145 -5.07 13.53 6.23
CA ARG A 145 -5.67 14.76 6.75
C ARG A 145 -6.96 15.05 6.00
N PHE A 146 -7.90 15.67 6.69
CA PHE A 146 -9.17 16.07 6.10
C PHE A 146 -9.64 17.39 6.70
N THR A 147 -10.45 18.13 5.94
CA THR A 147 -11.22 19.28 6.43
C THR A 147 -12.71 18.97 6.36
N PHE A 148 -13.50 19.70 7.15
CA PHE A 148 -14.95 19.65 7.09
C PHE A 148 -15.46 21.03 6.69
N GLU A 149 -16.03 21.11 5.49
CA GLU A 149 -16.50 22.37 4.89
C GLU A 149 -17.88 22.11 4.28
N GLU A 150 -18.85 22.99 4.56
CA GLU A 150 -20.22 22.92 4.02
C GLU A 150 -20.90 21.54 4.18
N GLY A 151 -20.66 20.86 5.30
CA GLY A 151 -21.24 19.53 5.55
C GLY A 151 -20.53 18.36 4.84
N LYS A 152 -19.42 18.62 4.13
CA LYS A 152 -18.65 17.63 3.38
C LYS A 152 -17.27 17.42 4.00
N ILE A 153 -16.78 16.17 3.93
CA ILE A 153 -15.41 15.81 4.34
C ILE A 153 -14.53 15.84 3.09
N ASN A 154 -13.49 16.66 3.11
CA ASN A 154 -12.50 16.76 2.04
C ASN A 154 -11.18 16.16 2.49
N PHE A 155 -10.71 15.10 1.83
CA PHE A 155 -9.43 14.46 2.14
C PHE A 155 -8.27 15.11 1.39
N ASP A 156 -7.24 15.54 2.12
CA ASP A 156 -6.00 16.01 1.52
C ASP A 156 -5.14 14.82 1.09
N MET A 157 -5.36 14.37 -0.15
CA MET A 157 -4.62 13.26 -0.78
C MET A 157 -3.11 13.51 -0.84
N ASN A 158 -2.65 14.74 -0.60
CA ASN A 158 -1.23 15.04 -0.44
C ASN A 158 -0.57 14.39 0.78
N THR A 159 -1.38 13.97 1.75
CA THR A 159 -0.96 13.31 2.99
C THR A 159 -1.23 11.80 2.99
N PHE A 160 -1.75 11.27 1.87
CA PHE A 160 -2.15 9.87 1.72
C PHE A 160 -1.01 8.89 2.01
N GLU A 161 0.19 9.22 1.51
CA GLU A 161 1.41 8.42 1.64
C GLU A 161 2.19 8.68 2.95
N GLU A 162 1.71 9.55 3.84
CA GLU A 162 2.43 9.82 5.09
C GLU A 162 2.42 8.58 6.01
N PHE A 163 3.59 8.26 6.56
CA PHE A 163 3.80 7.20 7.54
C PHE A 163 4.69 7.68 8.69
N GLU A 164 4.66 6.94 9.78
CA GLU A 164 5.48 7.19 10.97
C GLU A 164 6.03 5.88 11.56
N PRO A 165 7.23 5.93 12.19
CA PRO A 165 7.80 4.77 12.85
C PRO A 165 6.97 4.37 14.07
N VAL A 166 6.96 3.07 14.36
CA VAL A 166 6.30 2.46 15.53
C VAL A 166 7.34 1.73 16.35
N ASN A 167 7.20 1.75 17.68
CA ASN A 167 8.05 0.93 18.54
C ASN A 167 7.76 -0.57 18.29
N MET A 168 8.80 -1.30 17.89
CA MET A 168 8.73 -2.73 17.56
C MET A 168 9.34 -3.64 18.65
N ASP A 169 9.76 -3.10 19.80
CA ASP A 169 10.57 -3.82 20.80
C ASP A 169 9.92 -5.11 21.28
N ARG A 170 8.60 -5.11 21.46
CA ARG A 170 7.82 -6.30 21.87
C ARG A 170 7.62 -7.34 20.77
N TYR A 171 7.89 -6.97 19.52
CA TYR A 171 7.68 -7.81 18.33
C TYR A 171 9.01 -8.32 17.75
N ILE A 172 10.13 -7.98 18.41
CA ILE A 172 11.46 -8.52 18.13
C ILE A 172 11.67 -9.74 19.05
N ARG A 173 11.43 -10.95 18.53
CA ARG A 173 11.81 -12.18 19.28
C ARG A 173 13.34 -12.26 19.40
N ASN A 174 13.84 -12.43 20.63
CA ASN A 174 15.21 -12.81 20.99
C ASN A 174 16.35 -11.96 20.38
N GLY A 175 16.18 -10.63 20.26
CA GLY A 175 17.28 -9.72 19.91
C GLY A 175 17.92 -9.96 18.53
N LYS A 176 17.30 -10.77 17.66
CA LYS A 176 17.75 -11.07 16.29
C LYS A 176 16.84 -10.49 15.20
N GLY A 177 15.88 -9.64 15.58
CA GLY A 177 15.19 -8.74 14.64
C GLY A 177 15.97 -7.42 14.56
N PRO A 178 16.01 -6.75 13.40
CA PRO A 178 16.75 -5.50 13.28
C PRO A 178 16.25 -4.50 14.32
N ARG A 179 17.18 -4.02 15.15
CA ARG A 179 17.04 -2.72 15.82
C ARG A 179 16.64 -1.75 14.72
N LEU A 180 15.41 -1.24 14.76
CA LEU A 180 14.87 -0.20 13.88
C LEU A 180 15.76 0.07 12.65
N PHE A 181 15.68 -0.78 11.62
CA PHE A 181 16.17 -0.38 10.31
C PHE A 181 15.08 0.53 9.71
N ALA A 182 15.01 1.74 10.23
CA ALA A 182 14.54 2.87 9.46
C ALA A 182 15.80 3.44 8.79
N PRO A 183 16.19 2.98 7.57
CA PRO A 183 17.03 3.86 6.77
C PRO A 183 16.27 5.18 6.71
N ASP A 184 16.93 6.32 6.91
CA ASP A 184 16.31 7.65 6.93
C ASP A 184 15.51 7.89 5.63
N LEU A 185 14.26 7.46 5.66
CA LEU A 185 13.29 7.49 4.57
C LEU A 185 12.35 8.69 4.77
N SER A 186 12.29 9.24 5.98
CA SER A 186 11.58 10.48 6.31
C SER A 186 12.06 11.66 5.46
N HIS A 187 13.38 11.78 5.21
CA HIS A 187 13.90 12.87 4.40
C HIS A 187 13.86 12.60 2.89
N LYS A 188 14.03 11.35 2.44
CA LYS A 188 14.08 11.01 1.00
C LYS A 188 12.71 10.89 0.33
N VAL A 189 11.68 10.39 1.02
CA VAL A 189 10.33 10.26 0.44
C VAL A 189 9.64 11.62 0.34
N ASN A 190 9.73 12.45 1.38
CA ASN A 190 9.17 13.81 1.39
C ASN A 190 9.83 14.75 0.35
N SER A 191 11.12 14.57 0.06
CA SER A 191 11.82 15.37 -0.96
C SER A 191 11.43 14.96 -2.39
N ARG A 192 11.15 13.68 -2.66
CA ARG A 192 10.61 13.22 -3.96
C ARG A 192 9.19 13.73 -4.21
N ILE A 193 8.32 13.68 -3.21
CA ILE A 193 6.94 14.20 -3.30
C ILE A 193 6.93 15.72 -3.56
N LYS A 194 7.78 16.49 -2.86
CA LYS A 194 7.94 17.93 -3.10
C LYS A 194 8.47 18.25 -4.50
N ARG A 195 9.41 17.45 -5.03
CA ARG A 195 9.94 17.63 -6.40
C ARG A 195 8.89 17.34 -7.48
N LYS A 196 8.06 16.29 -7.31
CA LYS A 196 6.97 15.95 -8.24
C LYS A 196 5.91 17.06 -8.29
N ARG A 197 5.56 17.67 -7.15
CA ARG A 197 4.64 18.82 -7.08
C ARG A 197 5.19 20.11 -7.71
N LYS A 198 6.49 20.35 -7.59
CA LYS A 198 7.13 21.53 -8.20
C LYS A 198 7.19 21.41 -9.73
N ALA A 199 7.43 20.21 -10.26
CA ALA A 199 7.44 19.94 -11.70
C ALA A 199 6.04 20.05 -12.35
N ILE A 200 4.98 19.70 -11.63
CA ILE A 200 3.59 19.86 -12.11
C ILE A 200 3.21 21.35 -12.16
N ARG A 201 3.61 22.16 -11.16
CA ARG A 201 3.35 23.60 -11.14
C ARG A 201 4.12 24.41 -12.19
N THR A 202 5.26 23.93 -12.67
CA THR A 202 6.03 24.64 -13.72
C THR A 202 5.50 24.42 -15.14
N ASN A 203 4.58 23.47 -15.34
CA ASN A 203 3.96 23.20 -16.65
C ASN A 203 2.62 23.94 -16.86
N GLU A 204 2.14 24.70 -15.88
CA GLU A 204 1.01 25.62 -16.01
C GLU A 204 1.52 27.05 -15.96
N SER A 205 2.02 27.56 -17.08
CA SER A 205 2.09 29.01 -17.32
C SER A 205 1.03 29.37 -18.36
N PRO A 206 0.27 30.46 -18.19
CA PRO A 206 -0.89 30.74 -19.03
C PRO A 206 -0.46 31.10 -20.46
N VAL A 207 -1.21 30.57 -21.43
CA VAL A 207 -1.23 31.04 -22.81
C VAL A 207 -1.50 32.55 -22.79
N GLY A 208 -0.54 33.33 -23.28
CA GLY A 208 -0.70 34.77 -23.46
C GLY A 208 -1.81 35.05 -24.46
N VAL A 209 -2.79 35.85 -24.03
CA VAL A 209 -3.82 36.42 -24.89
C VAL A 209 -3.15 37.55 -25.69
N ASN A 210 -2.98 37.34 -26.99
CA ASN A 210 -2.53 38.39 -27.91
C ASN A 210 -3.58 39.50 -27.99
N SER A 211 -3.11 40.75 -27.85
CA SER A 211 -3.83 41.96 -28.25
C SER A 211 -3.37 42.39 -29.64
#